data_AF-A0A2V9CZH7-F1
#
_entry.id   AF-A0A2V9CZH7-F1
#
_cell.length_a   1.000
_cell.length_b   1.000
_cell.length_c   1.000
_cell.angle_alpha   90.00
_cell.angle_beta   90.00
_cell.angle_gamma   90.00
#
_symmetry.space_group_name_H-M   'P 1'
#
loop_
_entity.id
_entity.type
_entity.pdbx_description
1 polymer ?
#
loop_
_entity_poly.entity_id
_entity_poly.type
_entity_poly.pdbx_seq_one_letter_code
_entity_poly.pdbx_strand_id
1 'polypeptide(L)'
;MLLRATKDPFVQAIMDLACPRLVFDRTILTEDASFVIRPHTASSTSKGIANAFALCKELVERQTLSESLENWQISELDRGRSLMNYGQGLGGRSQGR
;
A
#
# COMPACT_ATOMS: atom_id res chain seq x y z
N MET A 1 28.59 -4.02 -17.23
CA MET A 1 27.64 -3.70 -16.14
C MET A 1 26.44 -2.99 -16.75
N LEU A 2 25.21 -3.44 -16.46
CA LEU A 2 23.97 -2.95 -17.07
C LEU A 2 23.86 -1.41 -17.04
N LEU A 3 24.26 -0.80 -15.92
CA LEU A 3 24.29 0.66 -15.72
C LEU A 3 25.09 1.42 -16.79
N ARG A 4 26.23 0.88 -17.25
CA ARG A 4 27.07 1.52 -18.28
C ARG A 4 26.56 1.32 -19.70
N ALA A 5 25.67 0.34 -19.91
CA ALA A 5 25.07 0.03 -21.20
C ALA A 5 23.72 0.74 -21.40
N THR A 6 23.09 1.22 -20.33
CA THR A 6 21.86 2.01 -20.38
C THR A 6 22.20 3.49 -20.55
N LYS A 7 21.87 4.06 -21.72
CA LYS A 7 22.13 5.47 -22.05
C LYS A 7 21.46 6.43 -21.06
N ASP A 8 20.22 6.13 -20.68
CA ASP A 8 19.39 6.93 -19.78
C ASP A 8 18.94 6.08 -18.59
N PRO A 9 19.76 5.93 -17.54
CA PRO A 9 19.43 5.10 -16.39
C PRO A 9 18.28 5.71 -15.57
N PHE A 10 17.31 4.87 -15.21
CA PHE A 10 16.21 5.25 -14.32
C PHE A 10 16.61 5.07 -12.85
N VAL A 11 16.34 6.08 -12.03
CA VAL A 11 16.55 6.05 -10.58
C VAL A 11 15.22 6.33 -9.91
N GLN A 12 14.80 5.41 -9.04
CA GLN A 12 13.60 5.58 -8.22
C GLN A 12 14.01 5.75 -6.76
N ALA A 13 13.59 6.86 -6.15
CA ALA A 13 13.78 7.08 -4.72
C ALA A 13 12.94 6.06 -3.93
N ILE A 14 13.53 5.51 -2.86
CA ILE A 14 12.77 4.74 -1.88
C ILE A 14 12.09 5.74 -0.95
N MET A 15 10.77 5.80 -1.01
CA MET A 15 9.95 6.65 -0.16
C MET A 15 9.02 5.81 0.69
N ASP A 16 8.69 6.34 1.86
CA ASP A 16 7.72 5.78 2.78
C ASP A 16 6.56 6.79 2.87
N LEU A 17 5.33 6.35 2.60
CA LEU A 17 4.13 7.19 2.72
C LEU A 17 3.00 6.36 3.33
N ALA A 18 2.26 6.96 4.25
CA ALA A 18 1.05 6.38 4.83
C ALA A 18 -0.04 7.45 4.93
N CYS A 19 -1.14 7.25 4.22
CA CYS A 19 -2.31 8.11 4.36
C CYS A 19 -3.00 7.88 5.71
N PRO A 20 -3.41 8.94 6.43
CA PRO A 20 -4.16 8.80 7.68
C PRO A 20 -5.65 8.46 7.47
N ARG A 21 -6.15 8.66 6.24
CA ARG A 21 -7.53 8.42 5.81
C ARG A 21 -7.51 7.96 4.36
N LEU A 22 -8.38 7.01 4.02
CA LEU A 22 -8.50 6.40 2.70
C LEU A 22 -9.82 6.73 2.00
N VAL A 23 -10.88 7.05 2.73
CA VAL A 23 -12.22 7.33 2.19
C VAL A 23 -12.51 8.82 2.23
N PHE A 24 -12.98 9.33 1.10
CA PHE A 24 -13.39 10.71 0.88
C PHE A 24 -14.76 10.67 0.21
N ASP A 25 -15.81 10.46 1.01
CA ASP A 25 -17.18 10.27 0.55
C ASP A 25 -17.29 9.08 -0.42
N ARG A 26 -17.44 9.32 -1.72
CA ARG A 26 -17.52 8.28 -2.76
C ARG A 26 -16.19 8.01 -3.47
N THR A 27 -15.10 8.61 -3.01
CA THR A 27 -13.75 8.41 -3.56
C THR A 27 -12.87 7.71 -2.54
N ILE A 28 -12.05 6.76 -3.00
CA ILE A 28 -11.13 6.02 -2.15
C ILE A 28 -9.69 6.11 -2.66
N LEU A 29 -8.73 6.09 -1.74
CA LEU A 29 -7.31 5.89 -2.01
C LEU A 29 -6.96 4.42 -1.77
N THR A 30 -6.34 3.80 -2.76
CA THR A 30 -5.93 2.39 -2.70
C THR A 30 -4.50 2.25 -3.23
N GLU A 31 -3.86 1.12 -2.92
CA GLU A 31 -2.51 0.80 -3.40
C GLU A 31 -1.48 1.89 -3.13
N ASP A 32 -0.58 2.15 -4.08
CA ASP A 32 0.49 3.11 -3.88
C ASP A 32 -0.03 4.55 -3.69
N ALA A 33 -1.30 4.82 -4.02
CA ALA A 33 -1.97 6.07 -3.67
C ALA A 33 -2.35 6.16 -2.17
N SER A 34 -2.43 5.05 -1.44
CA SER A 34 -2.71 5.01 0.00
C SER A 34 -1.47 4.77 0.86
N PHE A 35 -0.59 3.87 0.44
CA PHE A 35 0.64 3.54 1.16
C PHE A 35 1.77 3.27 0.18
N VAL A 36 2.82 4.09 0.20
CA VAL A 36 4.05 3.77 -0.52
C VAL A 36 4.95 2.99 0.43
N ILE A 37 5.19 1.71 0.12
CA ILE A 37 5.92 0.77 0.98
C ILE A 37 7.24 0.41 0.32
N ARG A 38 8.30 0.26 1.14
CA ARG A 38 9.64 -0.10 0.64
C ARG A 38 9.62 -1.36 -0.25
N PRO A 39 10.41 -1.37 -1.34
CA PRO A 39 10.39 -2.43 -2.34
C PRO A 39 10.86 -3.80 -1.81
N HIS A 40 11.56 -3.81 -0.67
CA HIS A 40 12.05 -5.05 -0.02
C HIS A 40 10.93 -6.02 0.38
N THR A 41 9.69 -5.53 0.51
CA THR A 41 8.53 -6.39 0.80
C THR A 41 8.03 -7.15 -0.43
N ALA A 42 8.42 -6.73 -1.65
CA ALA A 42 7.86 -7.23 -2.92
C ALA A 42 6.32 -7.30 -2.93
N SER A 43 5.66 -6.36 -2.22
CA SER A 43 4.25 -6.50 -1.83
C SER A 43 3.26 -5.72 -2.71
N SER A 44 3.72 -4.94 -3.69
CA SER A 44 2.84 -4.05 -4.47
C SER A 44 1.65 -4.79 -5.10
N THR A 45 1.90 -5.86 -5.87
CA THR A 45 0.81 -6.65 -6.49
C THR A 45 -0.10 -7.35 -5.47
N SER A 46 0.47 -7.96 -4.44
CA SER A 46 -0.31 -8.70 -3.44
C SER A 46 -1.16 -7.77 -2.57
N LYS A 47 -0.68 -6.55 -2.32
CA LYS A 47 -1.42 -5.48 -1.69
C LYS A 47 -2.63 -5.08 -2.53
N GLY A 48 -2.45 -4.92 -3.84
CA GLY A 48 -3.49 -4.72 -4.87
C GLY A 48 -4.65 -5.66 -4.73
N ILE A 49 -4.29 -6.93 -4.83
CA ILE A 49 -5.25 -8.02 -4.79
C ILE A 49 -5.97 -8.03 -3.43
N ALA A 50 -5.24 -7.94 -2.32
CA ALA A 50 -5.83 -7.96 -0.99
C ALA A 50 -6.79 -6.79 -0.73
N ASN A 51 -6.43 -5.58 -1.17
CA ASN A 51 -7.27 -4.39 -1.00
C ASN A 51 -8.59 -4.52 -1.78
N ALA A 52 -8.53 -4.98 -3.03
CA ALA A 52 -9.71 -5.21 -3.86
C ALA A 52 -10.64 -6.28 -3.26
N PHE A 53 -10.08 -7.40 -2.77
CA PHE A 53 -10.86 -8.44 -2.10
C PHE A 53 -11.52 -7.94 -0.82
N ALA A 54 -10.79 -7.19 0.02
CA ALA A 54 -11.33 -6.62 1.24
C ALA A 54 -12.47 -5.64 0.94
N LEU A 55 -12.31 -4.78 -0.07
CA LEU A 55 -13.35 -3.84 -0.49
C LEU A 55 -14.60 -4.55 -0.99
N CYS A 56 -14.44 -5.52 -1.90
CA CYS A 56 -15.55 -6.31 -2.42
C CYS A 56 -16.30 -7.02 -1.28
N LYS A 57 -15.60 -7.55 -0.28
CA LYS A 57 -16.20 -8.21 0.87
C LYS A 57 -17.11 -7.27 1.66
N GLU A 58 -16.66 -6.05 1.98
CA GLU A 58 -17.49 -5.08 2.71
C GLU A 58 -18.68 -4.57 1.87
N LEU A 59 -18.51 -4.48 0.55
CA LEU A 59 -19.56 -3.99 -0.35
C LEU A 59 -20.71 -4.98 -0.60
N VAL A 60 -20.48 -6.29 -0.44
CA VAL A 60 -21.53 -7.31 -0.64
C VAL A 60 -22.39 -7.53 0.61
N GLU A 61 -21.98 -6.99 1.76
CA GLU A 61 -22.78 -7.01 2.98
C GLU A 61 -24.03 -6.12 2.82
N ARG A 62 -25.10 -6.42 3.57
CA ARG A 62 -26.36 -5.64 3.52
C ARG A 62 -26.26 -4.34 4.33
N GLN A 63 -25.28 -3.51 4.02
CA GLN A 63 -24.99 -2.23 4.67
C GLN A 63 -25.12 -1.06 3.68
N THR A 64 -25.11 0.17 4.18
CA THR A 64 -24.99 1.35 3.31
C THR A 64 -23.57 1.45 2.75
N LEU A 65 -23.41 2.09 1.58
CA LEU A 65 -22.08 2.30 0.98
C LEU A 65 -21.12 2.99 1.96
N SER A 66 -21.60 3.98 2.72
CA SER A 66 -20.76 4.72 3.68
C SER A 66 -20.25 3.81 4.80
N GLU A 67 -21.09 2.91 5.32
CA GLU A 67 -20.69 1.94 6.35
C GLU A 67 -19.68 0.94 5.80
N SER A 68 -19.93 0.38 4.62
CA SER A 68 -19.00 -0.54 3.96
C SER A 68 -17.64 0.09 3.72
N LEU A 69 -17.60 1.35 3.23
CA LEU A 69 -16.34 2.05 2.99
C LEU A 69 -15.60 2.39 4.29
N GLU A 70 -16.31 2.78 5.35
CA GLU A 70 -15.69 3.08 6.64
C GLU A 70 -15.09 1.82 7.27
N ASN A 71 -15.80 0.70 7.24
CA ASN A 71 -15.30 -0.59 7.72
C ASN A 71 -14.06 -1.06 6.94
N TRP A 72 -14.12 -0.96 5.61
CA TRP A 72 -12.99 -1.26 4.75
C TRP A 72 -11.76 -0.38 5.07
N GLN A 73 -11.96 0.92 5.25
CA GLN A 73 -10.89 1.86 5.59
C GLN A 73 -10.19 1.48 6.88
N ILE A 74 -10.94 1.16 7.94
CA ILE A 74 -10.36 0.78 9.24
C ILE A 74 -9.43 -0.42 9.06
N SER A 75 -9.92 -1.47 8.39
CA SER A 75 -9.15 -2.68 8.10
C SER A 75 -7.90 -2.40 7.25
N GLU A 76 -8.03 -1.62 6.18
CA GLU A 76 -6.91 -1.33 5.28
C GLU A 76 -5.88 -0.38 5.89
N LEU A 77 -6.28 0.56 6.76
CA LEU A 77 -5.33 1.39 7.50
C LEU A 77 -4.46 0.55 8.43
N ASP A 78 -5.05 -0.42 9.14
CA ASP A 78 -4.31 -1.31 10.03
C ASP A 78 -3.37 -2.25 9.26
N ARG A 79 -3.86 -2.81 8.14
CA ARG A 79 -3.06 -3.66 7.24
C ARG A 79 -1.89 -2.88 6.64
N GLY A 80 -2.15 -1.68 6.14
CA GLY A 80 -1.16 -0.80 5.52
C GLY A 80 -0.05 -0.40 6.49
N ARG A 81 -0.41 0.01 7.72
CA ARG A 81 0.56 0.33 8.79
C ARG A 81 1.42 -0.88 9.16
N SER A 82 0.81 -2.05 9.31
CA SER A 82 1.53 -3.29 9.63
C SER A 82 2.56 -3.65 8.54
N LEU A 83 2.16 -3.55 7.27
CA LEU A 83 3.03 -3.85 6.14
C LEU A 83 4.15 -2.82 5.96
N MET A 84 3.87 -1.53 6.22
CA MET A 84 4.87 -0.47 6.22
C MET A 84 5.94 -0.71 7.28
N ASN A 85 5.53 -1.00 8.52
CA ASN A 85 6.45 -1.31 9.63
C ASN A 85 7.33 -2.53 9.29
N TYR A 86 6.73 -3.57 8.70
CA TYR A 86 7.47 -4.74 8.22
C TYR A 86 8.52 -4.36 7.15
N GLY A 87 8.14 -3.56 6.16
CA GLY A 87 9.04 -3.10 5.10
C GLY A 87 10.20 -2.23 5.59
N GLN A 88 9.94 -1.36 6.58
CA GLN A 88 11.00 -0.58 7.24
C GLN A 88 11.97 -1.49 8.01
N GLY A 89 11.44 -2.50 8.72
CA GLY A 89 12.25 -3.49 9.42
C GLY A 89 13.14 -4.31 8.49
N LEU A 90 12.62 -4.74 7.33
CA LEU A 90 13.43 -5.40 6.30
C LEU A 90 14.51 -4.47 5.74
N GLY A 91 14.16 -3.21 5.47
CA GLY A 91 15.11 -2.20 4.98
C GLY A 91 16.26 -1.93 5.94
N GLY A 92 15.99 -1.86 7.24
CA GLY A 92 17.04 -1.68 8.25
C GLY A 92 18.05 -2.83 8.26
N ARG A 93 17.60 -4.07 8.00
CA ARG A 93 18.46 -5.27 7.97
C ARG A 93 19.23 -5.41 6.66
N SER A 94 18.63 -5.02 5.53
CA SER A 94 19.24 -5.16 4.21
C SER A 94 20.23 -4.04 3.87
N GLN A 95 20.04 -2.85 4.45
CA GLN A 95 20.88 -1.69 4.18
C GLN A 95 21.94 -1.41 5.24
N GLY A 96 22.11 -2.29 6.23
CA GLY A 96 23.20 -2.23 7.20
C GLY A 96 23.35 -0.86 7.87
N ARG A 97 22.47 -0.53 8.82
CA ARG A 97 22.78 0.50 9.81
C ARG A 97 23.44 -0.14 11.01
#